data_AF-A0A2P2L4I1-F1
#
_entry.id   AF-A0A2P2L4I1-F1
#
_cell.length_a   1.000
_cell.length_b   1.000
_cell.length_c   1.000
_cell.angle_alpha   90.00
_cell.angle_beta   90.00
_cell.angle_gamma   90.00
#
_symmetry.space_group_name_H-M   'P 1'
#
loop_
_entity.id
_entity.type
_entity.pdbx_description
1 polymer ?
#
loop_
_entity_poly.entity_id
_entity_poly.type
_entity_poly.pdbx_seq_one_letter_code
_entity_poly.pdbx_strand_id
1 'polypeptide(L)'
;MFGSGPNTGHGNSGLIPRRFVWPHGGRSVFLSGSFTRWTERIPMSPVEGCPTVFQVICSLTPGYHEYKFLVDGEWHHDENQTHVTRNYGIVNTVFLDGEQNMIPAVFNAETRGRSNMELDEVFFRPEIIPSISETDLEISRNRIYAFLSMHTAYELLPESGKVIALDVNLPVKQAFHILYEQGIPLAPLWDFFKGQFVGVLSALDFILILREVCILVLVLYGN
;
A
#
# COMPACT_ATOMS: atom_id res chain seq x y z
N MET A 1 -17.30 43.39 24.87
CA MET A 1 -16.68 42.11 25.27
C MET A 1 -17.46 40.98 24.62
N PHE A 2 -17.01 40.44 23.49
CA PHE A 2 -17.28 39.06 23.08
C PHE A 2 -16.07 38.64 22.23
N GLY A 3 -15.32 37.68 22.75
CA GLY A 3 -14.08 37.20 22.14
C GLY A 3 -14.38 36.24 21.00
N SER A 4 -13.75 36.48 19.86
CA SER A 4 -13.70 35.56 18.73
C SER A 4 -12.75 34.42 19.07
N GLY A 5 -13.26 33.19 19.13
CA GLY A 5 -12.43 31.98 19.18
C GLY A 5 -11.70 31.76 17.85
N PRO A 6 -10.49 31.17 17.86
CA PRO A 6 -9.74 30.94 16.63
C PRO A 6 -10.33 29.77 15.84
N ASN A 7 -10.61 30.02 14.56
CA ASN A 7 -10.89 29.00 13.56
C ASN A 7 -9.75 27.97 13.53
N THR A 8 -10.04 26.74 13.96
CA THR A 8 -9.15 25.59 13.78
C THR A 8 -9.07 25.27 12.29
N GLY A 9 -7.89 25.50 11.72
CA GLY A 9 -7.55 25.13 10.35
C GLY A 9 -7.79 23.64 10.12
N HIS A 10 -8.63 23.33 9.15
CA HIS A 10 -8.80 21.97 8.65
C HIS A 10 -7.59 21.63 7.79
N GLY A 11 -6.55 21.06 8.42
CA GLY A 11 -5.52 20.33 7.71
C GLY A 11 -6.18 19.15 7.01
N ASN A 12 -6.22 19.17 5.69
CA ASN A 12 -6.78 18.10 4.88
C ASN A 12 -5.78 16.93 4.91
N SER A 13 -5.73 16.20 6.02
CA SER A 13 -4.98 14.95 6.10
C SER A 13 -5.56 14.05 5.02
N GLY A 14 -4.77 13.65 4.02
CA GLY A 14 -5.19 12.77 2.91
C GLY A 14 -5.61 11.35 3.33
N LEU A 15 -6.16 11.21 4.53
CA LEU A 15 -6.71 10.01 5.11
C LEU A 15 -8.13 9.79 4.60
N ILE A 16 -8.40 8.56 4.20
CA ILE A 16 -9.69 8.09 3.73
C ILE A 16 -10.42 7.45 4.90
N PRO A 17 -11.59 7.96 5.31
CA PRO A 17 -12.40 7.33 6.34
C PRO A 17 -12.92 5.99 5.82
N ARG A 18 -12.46 4.89 6.42
CA ARG A 18 -12.91 3.54 6.11
C ARG A 18 -13.71 2.96 7.26
N ARG A 19 -14.93 2.52 6.96
CA ARG A 19 -15.77 1.77 7.91
C ARG A 19 -15.41 0.30 7.89
N PHE A 20 -15.15 -0.24 9.07
CA PHE A 20 -14.96 -1.67 9.35
C PHE A 20 -16.18 -2.18 10.09
N VAL A 21 -16.67 -3.35 9.71
CA VAL A 21 -17.88 -3.96 10.26
C VAL A 21 -17.60 -5.42 10.63
N TRP A 22 -18.08 -5.83 11.79
CA TRP A 22 -18.06 -7.20 12.27
C TRP A 22 -19.50 -7.66 12.55
N PRO A 23 -20.09 -8.54 11.73
CA PRO A 23 -21.51 -8.89 11.82
C PRO A 23 -21.83 -10.11 12.71
N HIS A 24 -20.83 -10.75 13.33
CA HIS A 24 -20.98 -12.08 13.94
C HIS A 24 -21.24 -12.07 15.47
N GLY A 25 -21.53 -10.91 16.07
CA GLY A 25 -21.73 -10.78 17.50
C GLY A 25 -20.43 -10.87 18.32
N GLY A 26 -20.57 -10.78 19.64
CA GLY A 26 -19.47 -10.72 20.62
C GLY A 26 -19.84 -9.83 21.79
N ARG A 27 -19.15 -9.94 22.93
CA ARG A 27 -19.33 -9.02 24.07
C ARG A 27 -18.41 -7.82 23.96
N SER A 28 -17.19 -8.03 23.48
CA SER A 28 -16.19 -6.99 23.24
C SER A 28 -15.48 -7.26 21.93
N VAL A 29 -15.55 -6.30 21.01
CA VAL A 29 -14.99 -6.40 19.66
C VAL A 29 -14.01 -5.25 19.46
N PHE A 30 -12.79 -5.58 19.03
CA PHE A 30 -11.76 -4.60 18.71
C PHE A 30 -11.23 -4.83 17.30
N LEU A 31 -10.72 -3.75 16.69
CA LEU A 31 -10.02 -3.76 15.41
C LEU A 31 -8.53 -3.49 15.64
N SER A 32 -7.67 -4.30 15.03
CA SER A 32 -6.25 -4.01 14.88
C SER A 32 -5.82 -4.29 13.44
N GLY A 33 -4.83 -3.57 12.97
CA GLY A 33 -4.26 -3.75 11.64
C GLY A 33 -2.93 -3.04 11.45
N SER A 34 -2.46 -2.99 10.21
CA SER A 34 -1.19 -2.35 9.82
C SER A 34 -1.14 -0.87 10.23
N PHE A 35 -2.28 -0.18 10.16
CA PHE A 35 -2.44 1.22 10.57
C PHE A 35 -2.35 1.46 12.10
N THR A 36 -2.52 0.42 12.90
CA THR A 36 -2.26 0.42 14.36
C THR A 36 -0.94 -0.26 14.72
N ARG A 37 -0.10 -0.57 13.72
CA ARG A 37 1.13 -1.37 13.87
C ARG A 37 0.91 -2.71 14.59
N TRP A 38 -0.32 -3.24 14.56
CA TRP A 38 -0.76 -4.42 15.31
C TRP A 38 -0.56 -4.38 16.84
N THR A 39 -0.26 -3.21 17.41
CA THR A 39 -0.05 -3.04 18.85
C THR A 39 -1.27 -2.46 19.55
N GLU A 40 -1.98 -1.56 18.88
CA GLU A 40 -3.16 -0.89 19.43
C GLU A 40 -4.46 -1.60 19.03
N ARG A 41 -5.44 -1.58 19.93
CA ARG A 41 -6.76 -2.22 19.75
C ARG A 41 -7.84 -1.16 19.80
N ILE A 42 -8.47 -0.90 18.67
CA ILE A 42 -9.51 0.11 18.55
C ILE A 42 -10.85 -0.54 18.92
N PRO A 43 -11.54 -0.09 19.99
CA PRO A 43 -12.84 -0.64 20.36
C PRO A 43 -13.88 -0.34 19.27
N MET A 44 -14.72 -1.32 18.95
CA MET A 44 -15.83 -1.18 18.01
C MET A 44 -17.15 -1.00 18.77
N SER A 45 -18.06 -0.21 18.18
CA SER A 45 -19.38 0.07 18.77
C SER A 45 -20.47 -0.74 18.07
N PRO A 46 -21.50 -1.21 18.78
CA PRO A 46 -22.65 -1.85 18.13
C PRO A 46 -23.37 -0.87 17.20
N VAL A 47 -23.89 -1.37 16.09
CA VAL A 47 -24.70 -0.61 15.13
C VAL A 47 -26.06 -0.34 15.73
N GLU A 48 -26.58 0.88 15.56
CA GLU A 48 -27.92 1.24 16.03
C GLU A 48 -28.98 0.31 15.44
N GLY A 49 -29.82 -0.27 16.31
CA GLY A 49 -30.84 -1.24 15.92
C GLY A 49 -30.35 -2.67 15.68
N CYS A 50 -29.03 -2.90 15.64
CA CYS A 50 -28.41 -4.22 15.37
C CYS A 50 -27.28 -4.50 16.37
N PRO A 51 -27.57 -4.89 17.64
CA PRO A 51 -26.56 -5.05 18.69
C PRO A 51 -25.56 -6.18 18.45
N THR A 52 -25.82 -7.08 17.50
CA THR A 52 -24.91 -8.15 17.09
C THR A 52 -23.90 -7.71 16.03
N VAL A 53 -24.08 -6.52 15.45
CA VAL A 53 -23.19 -5.98 14.43
C VAL A 53 -22.38 -4.86 15.05
N PHE A 54 -21.05 -4.95 14.97
CA PHE A 54 -20.14 -3.93 15.48
C PHE A 54 -19.50 -3.16 14.33
N GLN A 55 -19.25 -1.87 14.52
CA GLN A 55 -18.59 -1.04 13.53
C GLN A 55 -17.60 -0.06 14.16
N VAL A 56 -16.61 0.36 13.36
CA VAL A 56 -15.74 1.50 13.65
C VAL A 56 -15.34 2.16 12.34
N ILE A 57 -15.09 3.47 12.37
CA ILE A 57 -14.56 4.22 11.23
C ILE A 57 -13.13 4.63 11.58
N CYS A 58 -12.18 4.24 10.74
CA CYS A 58 -10.77 4.62 10.88
C CYS A 58 -10.35 5.43 9.66
N SER A 59 -9.65 6.54 9.89
CA SER A 59 -9.07 7.35 8.82
C SER A 59 -7.71 6.75 8.44
N LEU A 60 -7.61 6.21 7.23
CA LEU A 60 -6.47 5.43 6.76
C LEU A 60 -5.79 6.09 5.56
N THR A 61 -4.48 5.95 5.42
CA THR A 61 -3.78 6.39 4.21
C THR A 61 -4.24 5.61 2.98
N PRO A 62 -4.10 6.14 1.76
CA PRO A 62 -4.29 5.35 0.55
C PRO A 62 -3.31 4.16 0.49
N GLY A 63 -3.74 3.05 -0.10
CA GLY A 63 -2.94 1.84 -0.25
C GLY A 63 -3.54 0.60 0.40
N TYR A 64 -2.71 -0.45 0.53
CA TYR A 64 -3.10 -1.73 1.10
C TYR A 64 -2.96 -1.74 2.63
N HIS A 65 -4.02 -2.17 3.30
CA HIS A 65 -4.04 -2.35 4.74
C HIS A 65 -4.48 -3.77 5.10
N GLU A 66 -3.77 -4.37 6.05
CA GLU A 66 -4.16 -5.64 6.66
C GLU A 66 -4.80 -5.36 8.01
N TYR A 67 -5.79 -6.16 8.38
CA TYR A 67 -6.48 -6.03 9.68
C TYR A 67 -7.08 -7.36 10.14
N LYS A 68 -7.44 -7.38 11.43
CA LYS A 68 -8.06 -8.50 12.11
C LYS A 68 -8.94 -7.99 13.25
N PHE A 69 -9.97 -8.77 13.58
CA PHE A 69 -10.87 -8.49 14.68
C PHE A 69 -10.43 -9.29 15.91
N LEU A 70 -10.46 -8.66 17.08
CA LEU A 70 -10.30 -9.35 18.36
C LEU A 70 -11.67 -9.39 19.03
N VAL A 71 -12.28 -10.57 19.08
CA VAL A 71 -13.63 -10.79 19.61
C VAL A 71 -13.52 -11.63 20.86
N ASP A 72 -13.94 -11.08 21.99
CA ASP A 72 -13.94 -11.76 23.30
C ASP A 72 -12.58 -12.39 23.70
N GLY A 73 -11.47 -11.82 23.19
CA GLY A 73 -10.10 -12.27 23.46
C GLY A 73 -9.47 -13.11 22.35
N GLU A 74 -10.24 -13.52 21.34
CA GLU A 74 -9.77 -14.38 20.25
C GLU A 74 -9.65 -13.61 18.93
N TRP A 75 -8.67 -14.00 18.09
CA TRP A 75 -8.38 -13.32 16.83
C TRP A 75 -9.18 -13.91 15.67
N HIS A 76 -10.08 -13.12 15.09
CA HIS A 76 -10.96 -13.50 13.99
C HIS A 76 -10.72 -12.67 12.73
N HIS A 77 -10.93 -13.29 11.58
CA HIS A 77 -11.08 -12.58 10.31
C HIS A 77 -12.53 -12.78 9.83
N ASP A 78 -13.03 -11.85 9.02
CA ASP A 78 -14.33 -12.02 8.35
C ASP A 78 -14.10 -12.77 7.04
N GLU A 79 -14.63 -13.99 6.93
CA GLU A 79 -14.52 -14.83 5.74
C GLU A 79 -15.21 -14.22 4.51
N ASN A 80 -16.18 -13.32 4.71
CA ASN A 80 -16.90 -12.64 3.63
C ASN A 80 -16.13 -11.45 3.06
N GLN A 81 -15.03 -11.05 3.71
CA GLN A 81 -14.18 -9.97 3.27
C GLN A 81 -12.92 -10.51 2.61
N THR A 82 -12.28 -9.68 1.79
CA THR A 82 -10.99 -10.01 1.17
C THR A 82 -9.96 -10.34 2.24
N HIS A 83 -9.23 -11.43 2.05
CA HIS A 83 -8.27 -11.93 3.01
C HIS A 83 -7.09 -12.63 2.32
N VAL A 84 -5.99 -12.73 3.04
CA VAL A 84 -4.78 -13.43 2.61
C VAL A 84 -4.30 -14.36 3.72
N THR A 85 -3.77 -15.51 3.32
CA THR A 85 -3.14 -16.46 4.24
C THR A 85 -1.65 -16.16 4.34
N ARG A 86 -1.17 -15.90 5.56
CA ARG A 86 0.26 -15.71 5.86
C ARG A 86 0.75 -16.71 6.90
N ASN A 87 2.05 -16.66 7.22
CA ASN A 87 2.70 -17.54 8.18
C ASN A 87 2.13 -17.44 9.60
N TYR A 88 1.48 -16.32 9.95
CA TYR A 88 0.82 -16.08 11.24
C TYR A 88 -0.71 -16.23 11.18
N GLY A 89 -1.21 -16.92 10.14
CA GLY A 89 -2.63 -17.18 9.92
C GLY A 89 -3.27 -16.25 8.89
N ILE A 90 -4.60 -16.27 8.86
CA ILE A 90 -5.41 -15.49 7.92
C ILE A 90 -5.66 -14.09 8.49
N VAL A 91 -5.53 -13.09 7.63
CA VAL A 91 -5.84 -11.67 7.90
C VAL A 91 -6.69 -11.08 6.77
N ASN A 92 -7.59 -10.17 7.12
CA ASN A 92 -8.34 -9.43 6.13
C ASN A 92 -7.46 -8.35 5.48
N THR A 93 -7.76 -8.01 4.23
CA THR A 93 -7.09 -6.98 3.45
C THR A 93 -8.10 -5.98 2.92
N VAL A 94 -7.70 -4.71 2.84
CA VAL A 94 -8.45 -3.67 2.14
C VAL A 94 -7.50 -2.81 1.34
N PHE A 95 -7.89 -2.46 0.12
CA PHE A 95 -7.20 -1.46 -0.69
C PHE A 95 -8.03 -0.18 -0.69
N LEU A 96 -7.37 0.94 -0.40
CA LEU A 96 -7.99 2.26 -0.41
C LEU A 96 -7.41 3.07 -1.57
N ASP A 97 -8.22 3.31 -2.59
CA ASP A 97 -7.87 4.24 -3.66
C ASP A 97 -8.03 5.68 -3.16
N GLY A 98 -7.01 6.50 -3.42
CA GLY A 98 -6.87 7.90 -3.03
C GLY A 98 -7.94 8.87 -3.58
N GLU A 99 -8.94 8.41 -4.32
CA GLU A 99 -9.98 9.27 -4.89
C GLU A 99 -11.13 9.49 -3.90
N GLN A 100 -11.32 10.73 -3.45
CA GLN A 100 -12.58 11.17 -2.87
C GLN A 100 -13.67 11.26 -3.96
N ASN A 101 -14.17 10.13 -4.45
CA ASN A 101 -15.41 10.10 -5.20
C ASN A 101 -16.58 9.89 -4.22
N MET A 102 -17.13 11.01 -3.75
CA MET A 102 -18.50 11.06 -3.24
C MET A 102 -19.44 10.59 -4.35
N ILE A 103 -19.99 9.37 -4.26
CA ILE A 103 -21.24 9.03 -4.94
C ILE A 103 -22.19 8.34 -3.94
N PRO A 104 -23.45 8.79 -3.80
CA PRO A 104 -24.42 8.22 -2.88
C PRO A 104 -24.86 6.82 -3.30
N ALA A 105 -25.31 6.03 -2.31
CA ALA A 105 -25.90 4.71 -2.47
C ALA A 105 -26.88 4.61 -3.66
N VAL A 106 -26.62 3.65 -4.55
CA VAL A 106 -27.65 3.05 -5.40
C VAL A 106 -27.49 1.55 -5.31
N PHE A 107 -28.53 0.94 -4.71
CA PHE A 107 -28.86 -0.47 -4.80
C PHE A 107 -28.78 -0.97 -6.25
N ASN A 108 -28.31 -2.21 -6.44
CA ASN A 108 -29.11 -3.21 -7.14
C ASN A 108 -28.55 -4.60 -6.85
N ALA A 109 -29.23 -5.30 -5.97
CA ALA A 109 -29.28 -6.74 -6.00
C ALA A 109 -30.25 -7.14 -7.14
N GLU A 110 -29.85 -8.08 -8.01
CA GLU A 110 -30.73 -9.13 -8.54
C GLU A 110 -29.94 -10.16 -9.40
N THR A 111 -29.58 -11.27 -8.75
CA THR A 111 -29.79 -12.69 -9.11
C THR A 111 -29.66 -13.25 -10.55
N ARG A 112 -28.87 -14.35 -10.62
CA ARG A 112 -29.17 -15.68 -11.23
C ARG A 112 -28.67 -15.97 -12.65
N GLY A 113 -27.74 -16.95 -12.77
CA GLY A 113 -27.32 -17.50 -14.08
C GLY A 113 -26.34 -18.68 -14.03
N ARG A 114 -26.85 -19.86 -13.64
CA ARG A 114 -26.25 -21.22 -13.68
C ARG A 114 -25.64 -21.54 -15.08
N SER A 115 -24.44 -22.11 -15.23
CA SER A 115 -24.19 -23.57 -15.28
C SER A 115 -22.73 -23.89 -15.69
N ASN A 116 -22.13 -24.89 -15.01
CA ASN A 116 -21.32 -26.05 -15.47
C ASN A 116 -20.23 -25.83 -16.55
N MET A 117 -19.02 -26.40 -16.54
CA MET A 117 -18.48 -27.62 -15.95
C MET A 117 -16.93 -27.56 -15.97
N GLU A 118 -16.33 -28.39 -15.13
CA GLU A 118 -14.90 -28.61 -14.85
C GLU A 118 -14.13 -29.21 -16.04
N LEU A 119 -12.91 -28.70 -16.30
CA LEU A 119 -11.85 -29.46 -16.95
C LEU A 119 -10.53 -29.12 -16.26
N ASP A 120 -9.96 -30.11 -15.58
CA ASP A 120 -8.62 -30.07 -15.01
C ASP A 120 -7.59 -29.90 -16.12
N GLU A 121 -6.87 -28.80 -16.09
CA GLU A 121 -5.59 -28.65 -16.80
C GLU A 121 -4.59 -27.95 -15.87
N VAL A 122 -3.68 -28.75 -15.31
CA VAL A 122 -2.55 -28.32 -14.50
C VAL A 122 -1.54 -27.63 -15.42
N PHE A 123 -1.77 -26.35 -15.70
CA PHE A 123 -0.80 -25.46 -16.33
C PHE A 123 -0.26 -24.47 -15.29
N PHE A 124 1.07 -24.41 -15.20
CA PHE A 124 1.83 -23.38 -14.49
C PHE A 124 1.14 -22.02 -14.64
N ARG A 125 0.56 -21.46 -13.57
CA ARG A 125 0.13 -20.05 -13.59
C ARG A 125 1.39 -19.19 -13.70
N PRO A 126 1.64 -18.48 -14.81
CA PRO A 126 2.49 -17.31 -14.72
C PRO A 126 1.74 -16.34 -13.82
N GLU A 127 2.42 -15.69 -12.87
CA GLU A 127 1.87 -14.54 -12.17
C GLU A 127 1.27 -13.61 -13.23
N ILE A 128 -0.06 -13.43 -13.19
CA ILE A 128 -0.74 -12.44 -14.02
C ILE A 128 -0.29 -11.09 -13.48
N ILE A 129 0.78 -10.55 -14.05
CA ILE A 129 1.09 -9.12 -13.94
C ILE A 129 -0.15 -8.45 -14.53
N PRO A 130 -0.93 -7.67 -13.75
CA PRO A 130 -2.07 -6.95 -14.31
C PRO A 130 -1.53 -6.08 -15.44
N SER A 131 -2.00 -6.32 -16.67
CA SER A 131 -1.65 -5.47 -17.81
C SER A 131 -2.37 -4.14 -17.60
N ILE A 132 -1.70 -3.21 -16.93
CA ILE A 132 -2.19 -1.84 -16.74
C ILE A 132 -2.47 -1.29 -18.13
N SER A 133 -3.71 -0.86 -18.38
CA SER A 133 -4.05 -0.29 -19.68
C SER A 133 -3.32 1.06 -19.84
N GLU A 134 -2.97 1.42 -21.08
CA GLU A 134 -2.32 2.70 -21.37
C GLU A 134 -3.19 3.89 -20.89
N THR A 135 -4.51 3.73 -20.95
CA THR A 135 -5.46 4.69 -20.41
C THR A 135 -5.40 4.81 -18.89
N ASP A 136 -5.24 3.70 -18.16
CA ASP A 136 -5.10 3.74 -16.70
C ASP A 136 -3.77 4.39 -16.29
N LEU A 137 -2.70 4.12 -17.05
CA LEU A 137 -1.40 4.76 -16.84
C LEU A 137 -1.52 6.28 -17.02
N GLU A 138 -2.18 6.72 -18.08
CA GLU A 138 -2.35 8.15 -18.37
C GLU A 138 -3.22 8.85 -17.33
N ILE A 139 -4.30 8.21 -16.88
CA ILE A 139 -5.13 8.72 -15.77
C ILE A 139 -4.29 8.84 -14.50
N SER A 140 -3.52 7.80 -14.15
CA SER A 140 -2.66 7.82 -12.96
C SER A 140 -1.61 8.93 -13.04
N ARG A 141 -1.01 9.15 -14.22
CA ARG A 141 -0.03 10.20 -14.46
C ARG A 141 -0.64 11.58 -14.28
N ASN A 142 -1.82 11.81 -14.83
CA ASN A 142 -2.54 13.07 -14.70
C ASN A 142 -2.93 13.35 -13.24
N ARG A 143 -3.36 12.32 -12.50
CA ARG A 143 -3.64 12.44 -11.06
C ARG A 143 -2.40 12.79 -10.25
N ILE A 144 -1.28 12.09 -10.48
CA ILE A 144 0.01 12.36 -9.81
C ILE A 144 0.48 13.78 -10.15
N TYR A 145 0.41 14.17 -11.42
CA TYR A 145 0.81 15.51 -11.87
C TYR A 145 -0.03 16.60 -11.22
N ALA A 146 -1.35 16.45 -11.19
CA ALA A 146 -2.25 17.40 -10.52
C ALA A 146 -1.91 17.50 -9.02
N PHE A 147 -1.74 16.36 -8.34
CA PHE A 147 -1.37 16.34 -6.93
C PHE A 147 -0.04 17.04 -6.65
N LEU A 148 1.01 16.72 -7.42
CA LEU A 148 2.34 17.31 -7.25
C LEU A 148 2.38 18.79 -7.64
N SER A 149 1.48 19.25 -8.51
CA SER A 149 1.35 20.66 -8.88
C SER A 149 0.60 21.48 -7.84
N MET A 150 -0.25 20.84 -7.04
CA MET A 150 -1.07 21.50 -6.02
C MET A 150 -0.38 21.59 -4.65
N HIS A 151 0.68 20.83 -4.41
CA HIS A 151 1.40 20.80 -3.14
C HIS A 151 2.83 21.29 -3.31
N THR A 152 3.36 21.97 -2.29
CA THR A 152 4.79 22.33 -2.29
C THR A 152 5.62 21.17 -1.76
N ALA A 153 6.88 21.08 -2.19
CA ALA A 153 7.77 19.99 -1.76
C ALA A 153 7.91 19.90 -0.22
N TYR A 154 7.77 21.02 0.50
CA TYR A 154 7.85 21.06 1.96
C TYR A 154 6.67 20.40 2.67
N GLU A 155 5.50 20.36 2.04
CA GLU A 155 4.31 19.69 2.59
C GLU A 155 4.38 18.17 2.42
N LEU A 156 5.13 17.71 1.43
CA LEU A 156 5.28 16.29 1.09
C LEU A 156 6.45 15.63 1.81
N LEU A 157 7.45 16.42 2.22
CA LEU A 157 8.60 15.90 2.96
C LEU A 157 8.22 15.66 4.43
N PRO A 158 8.62 14.52 5.02
CA PRO A 158 8.48 14.32 6.46
C PRO A 158 9.33 15.34 7.22
N GLU A 159 8.91 15.70 8.44
CA GLU A 159 9.60 16.67 9.31
C GLU A 159 11.08 16.32 9.53
N SER A 160 11.42 15.03 9.47
CA SER A 160 12.79 14.57 9.30
C SER A 160 12.82 13.32 8.41
N GLY A 161 13.85 13.23 7.55
CA GLY A 161 14.04 12.10 6.65
C GLY A 161 15.51 11.94 6.30
N LYS A 162 15.97 10.69 6.22
CA LYS A 162 17.32 10.38 5.75
C LYS A 162 17.28 10.27 4.23
N VAL A 163 18.01 11.14 3.55
CA VAL A 163 18.20 11.10 2.09
C VAL A 163 19.55 10.48 1.80
N ILE A 164 19.59 9.52 0.88
CA ILE A 164 20.82 8.88 0.42
C ILE A 164 20.92 9.14 -1.08
N ALA A 165 22.03 9.73 -1.49
CA ALA A 165 22.43 9.85 -2.88
C ALA A 165 23.77 9.13 -3.05
N LEU A 166 23.94 8.41 -4.15
CA LEU A 166 25.16 7.66 -4.44
C LEU A 166 25.98 8.44 -5.46
N ASP A 167 27.27 8.60 -5.21
CA ASP A 167 28.17 9.18 -6.21
C ASP A 167 28.26 8.25 -7.44
N VAL A 168 28.27 8.81 -8.64
CA VAL A 168 28.43 8.04 -9.89
C VAL A 168 29.72 7.22 -9.94
N ASN A 169 30.76 7.62 -9.20
CA ASN A 169 32.03 6.92 -9.14
C ASN A 169 32.08 5.86 -8.03
N LEU A 170 30.98 5.68 -7.28
CA LEU A 170 30.89 4.68 -6.22
C LEU A 170 30.92 3.26 -6.80
N PRO A 171 31.86 2.39 -6.38
CA PRO A 171 31.89 1.00 -6.79
C PRO A 171 30.55 0.27 -6.58
N VAL A 172 30.11 -0.50 -7.58
CA VAL A 172 28.82 -1.22 -7.59
C VAL A 172 28.60 -2.08 -6.34
N LYS A 173 29.66 -2.75 -5.84
CA LYS A 173 29.59 -3.55 -4.61
C LYS A 173 29.26 -2.70 -3.38
N GLN A 174 29.85 -1.51 -3.28
CA GLN A 174 29.57 -0.59 -2.18
C GLN A 174 28.18 0.02 -2.32
N ALA A 175 27.77 0.38 -3.53
CA ALA A 175 26.40 0.83 -3.82
C ALA A 175 25.36 -0.21 -3.37
N PHE A 176 25.57 -1.49 -3.70
CA PHE A 176 24.69 -2.59 -3.28
C PHE A 176 24.63 -2.72 -1.75
N HIS A 177 25.79 -2.68 -1.09
CA HIS A 177 25.86 -2.79 0.37
C HIS A 177 25.12 -1.64 1.06
N ILE A 178 25.29 -0.40 0.58
CA ILE A 178 24.57 0.77 1.12
C ILE A 178 23.07 0.60 0.92
N LEU A 179 22.61 0.24 -0.27
CA LEU A 179 21.17 0.06 -0.52
C LEU A 179 20.57 -1.03 0.39
N TYR A 180 21.28 -2.14 0.58
CA TYR A 180 20.87 -3.23 1.47
C TYR A 180 20.84 -2.82 2.95
N GLU A 181 21.92 -2.26 3.48
CA GLU A 181 22.01 -1.87 4.89
C GLU A 181 21.02 -0.77 5.26
N GLN A 182 20.74 0.13 4.32
CA GLN A 182 19.81 1.23 4.52
C GLN A 182 18.36 0.83 4.21
N GLY A 183 18.13 -0.39 3.73
CA GLY A 183 16.80 -0.91 3.41
C GLY A 183 16.08 -0.12 2.33
N ILE A 184 16.82 0.54 1.42
CA ILE A 184 16.23 1.36 0.36
C ILE A 184 16.31 0.64 -0.99
N PRO A 185 15.19 0.54 -1.73
CA PRO A 185 15.14 -0.22 -2.99
C PRO A 185 15.75 0.54 -4.18
N LEU A 186 15.93 1.85 -4.04
CA LEU A 186 16.52 2.74 -5.05
C LEU A 186 17.22 3.93 -4.39
N ALA A 187 18.22 4.48 -5.07
CA ALA A 187 18.83 5.76 -4.72
C ALA A 187 19.18 6.59 -5.95
N PRO A 188 19.05 7.93 -5.88
CA PRO A 188 19.52 8.81 -6.94
C PRO A 188 21.05 8.78 -7.07
N LEU A 189 21.52 8.91 -8.31
CA LEU A 189 22.93 9.01 -8.66
C LEU A 189 23.33 10.49 -8.80
N TRP A 190 24.32 10.91 -8.02
CA TRP A 190 24.88 12.25 -8.02
C TRP A 190 26.21 12.28 -8.77
N ASP A 191 26.29 13.11 -9.82
CA ASP A 191 27.53 13.38 -10.53
C ASP A 191 28.19 14.61 -9.91
N PHE A 192 29.25 14.38 -9.13
CA PHE A 192 29.99 15.45 -8.46
C PHE A 192 30.56 16.49 -9.43
N PHE A 193 31.05 16.06 -10.59
CA PHE A 193 31.67 16.97 -11.56
C PHE A 193 30.65 17.85 -12.27
N LYS A 194 29.43 17.34 -12.47
CA LYS A 194 28.33 18.10 -13.08
C LYS A 194 27.43 18.81 -12.08
N GLY A 195 27.57 18.50 -10.78
CA GLY A 195 26.75 19.07 -9.72
C GLY A 195 25.25 18.77 -9.90
N GLN A 196 24.91 17.59 -10.43
CA GLN A 196 23.53 17.24 -10.75
C GLN A 196 23.22 15.76 -10.54
N PHE A 197 21.94 15.46 -10.35
CA PHE A 197 21.43 14.10 -10.40
C PHE A 197 21.35 13.63 -11.85
N VAL A 198 21.99 12.50 -12.15
CA VAL A 198 22.09 11.95 -13.52
C VAL A 198 21.24 10.71 -13.74
N GLY A 199 20.61 10.19 -12.68
CA GLY A 199 19.75 9.02 -12.78
C GLY A 199 19.38 8.45 -11.42
N VAL A 200 18.83 7.24 -11.45
CA VAL A 200 18.44 6.46 -10.27
C VAL A 200 19.01 5.06 -10.44
N LEU A 201 19.58 4.51 -9.37
CA LEU A 201 20.05 3.14 -9.29
C LEU A 201 19.06 2.34 -8.43
N SER A 202 18.58 1.21 -8.95
CA SER A 202 17.59 0.34 -8.34
C SER A 202 18.10 -1.09 -8.17
N ALA A 203 17.37 -1.90 -7.39
CA ALA A 203 17.62 -3.33 -7.28
C ALA A 203 17.60 -4.06 -8.64
N LEU A 204 16.76 -3.61 -9.57
CA LEU A 204 16.68 -4.18 -10.91
C LEU A 204 17.97 -3.94 -11.69
N ASP A 205 18.59 -2.77 -11.55
CA ASP A 205 19.85 -2.46 -12.23
C ASP A 205 20.97 -3.40 -11.79
N PHE A 206 21.03 -3.76 -10.51
CA PHE A 206 21.98 -4.80 -10.07
C PHE A 206 21.69 -6.17 -10.67
N ILE A 207 20.41 -6.55 -10.77
CA ILE A 207 20.02 -7.81 -11.39
C ILE A 207 20.45 -7.81 -12.86
N LEU A 208 20.24 -6.70 -13.58
CA LEU A 208 20.64 -6.55 -14.97
C LEU A 208 22.16 -6.56 -15.13
N ILE A 209 22.90 -5.83 -14.30
CA ILE A 209 24.37 -5.84 -14.29
C ILE A 209 24.89 -7.24 -14.02
N LEU A 210 24.35 -7.95 -13.02
CA LEU A 210 24.74 -9.32 -12.71
C LEU A 210 24.40 -10.28 -13.85
N ARG A 211 23.22 -10.16 -14.48
CA ARG A 211 22.85 -10.99 -15.62
C ARG A 211 23.79 -10.77 -16.80
N GLU A 212 24.03 -9.53 -17.17
CA GLU A 212 24.87 -9.19 -18.32
C GLU A 212 26.35 -9.58 -18.08
N VAL A 213 26.87 -9.30 -16.89
CA VAL A 213 28.25 -9.62 -16.53
C VAL A 213 28.44 -11.13 -16.30
N CYS A 214 27.48 -11.85 -15.70
CA CYS A 214 27.57 -13.30 -15.54
C CYS A 214 27.47 -14.04 -16.88
N ILE A 215 26.64 -13.56 -17.81
CA ILE A 215 26.58 -14.10 -19.17
C ILE A 215 27.92 -13.86 -19.87
N LEU A 216 28.49 -12.65 -19.77
CA LEU A 216 29.81 -12.36 -20.35
C LEU A 216 30.94 -13.21 -19.75
N VAL A 217 30.95 -13.43 -18.42
CA VAL A 217 31.98 -14.24 -17.76
C VAL A 217 31.85 -15.72 -18.13
N LEU A 218 30.62 -16.25 -18.22
CA LEU A 218 30.39 -17.63 -18.70
C LEU A 218 30.77 -17.81 -20.17
N VAL A 219 30.56 -16.80 -21.01
CA VAL A 219 30.94 -16.84 -22.44
C VAL A 219 32.45 -16.66 -22.64
N LEU A 220 33.12 -15.85 -21.82
CA LEU A 220 34.56 -15.59 -21.95
C LEU A 220 35.45 -16.62 -21.24
N TYR A 221 34.95 -17.29 -20.20
CA TYR A 221 35.71 -18.28 -19.42
C TYR A 221 35.12 -19.69 -19.46
N GLY A 222 34.08 -19.91 -20.27
CA GLY A 222 33.56 -21.24 -20.61
C GLY A 222 34.26 -21.82 -21.84
N ASN A 223 35.49 -22.32 -21.65
CA ASN A 223 36.14 -23.33 -22.50
C ASN A 223 37.11 -24.14 -21.65
#